data_AF-A0A8T4TTK0-F1
#
_entry.id   AF-A0A8T4TTK0-F1
#
_cell.length_a   1.000
_cell.length_b   1.000
_cell.length_c   1.000
_cell.angle_alpha   90.00
_cell.angle_beta   90.00
_cell.angle_gamma   90.00
#
_symmetry.space_group_name_H-M   'P 1'
#
loop_
_entity.id
_entity.type
_entity.pdbx_description
1 polymer ?
#
loop_
_entity_poly.entity_id
_entity_poly.type
_entity_poly.pdbx_seq_one_letter_code
_entity_poly.pdbx_strand_id
1 'polypeptide(L)'
;MIAEKAKSFFKEVDMLDIRRIEIHLGSGKEPQIVYEGNPLKDYDCIYCKGSSKYAPLGRGITSAMKDKCYMPLSPEAFTIGHDKFLTLIDLQKAGVNIPKTYLAGTVREAKKIEKGSCLQIQQKVQNLF
;
A
#
# COMPACT_ATOMS: atom_id res chain seq x y z
N MET A 1 -6.00 -8.58 -18.66
CA MET A 1 -6.11 -7.21 -19.23
C MET A 1 -4.80 -6.42 -19.11
N ILE A 2 -4.21 -6.27 -17.90
CA ILE A 2 -2.93 -5.52 -17.75
C ILE A 2 -1.73 -6.30 -18.33
N ALA A 3 -1.51 -7.55 -17.91
CA ALA A 3 -0.40 -8.36 -18.41
C ALA A 3 -0.44 -8.54 -19.94
N GLU A 4 -1.62 -8.81 -20.51
CA GLU A 4 -1.80 -8.92 -21.96
C GLU A 4 -1.42 -7.63 -22.71
N LYS A 5 -1.75 -6.46 -22.14
CA LYS A 5 -1.35 -5.19 -22.75
C LYS A 5 0.15 -4.92 -22.57
N ALA A 6 0.74 -5.33 -21.45
CA ALA A 6 2.18 -5.20 -21.22
C ALA A 6 2.99 -5.99 -22.26
N LYS A 7 2.50 -7.16 -22.71
CA LYS A 7 3.17 -7.96 -23.77
C LYS A 7 3.37 -7.20 -25.09
N SER A 8 2.61 -6.13 -25.36
CA SER A 8 2.84 -5.30 -26.56
C SER A 8 3.94 -4.25 -26.40
N PHE A 9 4.44 -4.02 -25.18
CA PHE A 9 5.46 -3.02 -24.87
C PHE A 9 6.75 -3.63 -24.31
N PHE A 10 6.67 -4.79 -23.67
CA PHE A 10 7.80 -5.48 -23.05
C PHE A 10 8.11 -6.79 -23.78
N LYS A 11 9.39 -7.15 -23.80
CA LYS A 11 9.87 -8.40 -24.42
C LYS A 11 9.37 -9.63 -23.66
N GLU A 12 9.45 -9.59 -22.34
CA GLU A 12 9.06 -10.67 -21.43
C GLU A 12 8.17 -10.09 -20.32
N VAL A 13 7.07 -10.78 -20.02
CA VAL A 13 6.09 -10.33 -19.02
C VAL A 13 5.65 -11.53 -18.19
N ASP A 14 6.05 -11.52 -16.92
CA ASP A 14 5.62 -12.50 -15.93
C ASP A 14 4.47 -11.93 -15.08
N MET A 15 3.43 -12.73 -14.87
CA MET A 15 2.32 -12.40 -13.98
C MET A 15 2.38 -13.31 -12.74
N LEU A 16 2.86 -12.76 -11.64
CA LEU A 16 3.09 -13.49 -10.40
C LEU A 16 1.94 -13.28 -9.42
N ASP A 17 1.51 -14.35 -8.74
CA ASP A 17 0.51 -14.27 -7.68
C ASP A 17 1.17 -13.83 -6.38
N ILE A 18 0.79 -12.65 -5.86
CA ILE A 18 1.33 -12.10 -4.61
C ILE A 18 1.17 -13.07 -3.42
N ARG A 19 0.18 -13.96 -3.44
CA ARG A 19 -0.06 -14.95 -2.36
C ARG A 19 1.01 -16.04 -2.28
N ARG A 20 1.81 -16.18 -3.34
CA ARG A 20 2.90 -17.15 -3.45
C ARG A 20 4.28 -16.50 -3.30
N ILE A 21 4.31 -15.22 -2.95
CA ILE A 21 5.54 -14.46 -2.69
C ILE A 21 5.83 -14.51 -1.20
N GLU A 22 7.08 -14.78 -0.88
CA GLU A 22 7.66 -14.69 0.45
C GLU A 22 8.76 -13.63 0.47
N ILE A 23 8.95 -12.99 1.62
CA ILE A 23 10.06 -12.07 1.87
C ILE A 23 10.85 -12.63 3.04
N HIS A 24 12.09 -12.99 2.77
CA HIS A 24 13.01 -13.52 3.77
C HIS A 24 13.93 -12.39 4.26
N LEU A 25 14.05 -12.28 5.57
CA LEU A 25 14.90 -11.30 6.26
C LEU A 25 15.92 -12.04 7.12
N GLY A 26 17.10 -11.45 7.32
CA GLY A 26 18.14 -11.99 8.23
C GLY A 26 19.17 -12.91 7.57
N SER A 27 18.96 -13.37 6.34
CA SER A 27 19.91 -14.19 5.59
C SER A 27 21.07 -13.38 4.97
N GLY A 28 21.12 -12.06 5.17
CA GLY A 28 22.08 -11.14 4.57
C GLY A 28 21.78 -9.67 4.87
N LYS A 29 22.43 -8.74 4.15
CA LYS A 29 22.21 -7.29 4.31
C LYS A 29 20.92 -6.79 3.68
N GLU A 30 20.43 -7.46 2.64
CA GLU A 30 19.23 -7.07 1.90
C GLU A 30 18.12 -8.11 2.04
N PRO A 31 16.85 -7.70 2.02
CA PRO A 31 15.73 -8.61 1.94
C PRO A 31 15.79 -9.46 0.65
N GLN A 32 15.49 -10.75 0.77
CA GLN A 32 15.37 -11.64 -0.38
C GLN A 32 13.89 -11.90 -0.67
N ILE A 33 13.50 -11.76 -1.94
CA ILE A 33 12.15 -12.12 -2.39
C ILE A 33 12.19 -13.50 -3.01
N VAL A 34 11.24 -14.35 -2.62
CA VAL A 34 11.12 -15.73 -3.09
C VAL A 34 9.73 -15.93 -3.67
N TYR A 35 9.66 -16.55 -4.84
CA TYR A 35 8.41 -16.94 -5.49
C TYR A 35 8.43 -18.46 -5.73
N GLU A 36 7.48 -19.16 -5.13
CA GLU A 36 7.37 -20.63 -5.25
C GLU A 36 8.68 -21.37 -4.91
N GLY A 37 9.35 -20.95 -3.83
CA GLY A 37 10.58 -21.55 -3.34
C GLY A 37 11.86 -21.14 -4.08
N ASN A 38 11.76 -20.36 -5.16
CA ASN A 38 12.91 -19.88 -5.92
C ASN A 38 13.14 -18.38 -5.69
N PRO A 39 14.40 -17.91 -5.62
CA PRO A 39 14.69 -16.49 -5.63
C PRO A 39 14.00 -15.80 -6.81
N LEU A 40 13.38 -14.65 -6.55
CA LEU A 40 12.75 -13.85 -7.59
C LEU A 40 13.79 -13.46 -8.63
N LYS A 41 13.43 -13.58 -9.92
CA LYS A 41 14.28 -13.14 -11.03
C LYS A 41 14.53 -11.63 -10.96
N ASP A 42 15.57 -11.18 -11.64
CA ASP A 42 15.78 -9.75 -11.89
C ASP A 42 14.76 -9.24 -12.91
N TYR A 43 14.22 -8.05 -12.67
CA TYR A 43 13.28 -7.38 -13.55
C TYR A 43 13.69 -5.93 -13.73
N ASP A 44 13.53 -5.39 -14.94
CA ASP A 44 13.72 -3.96 -15.17
C ASP A 44 12.56 -3.12 -14.59
N CYS A 45 11.36 -3.71 -14.52
CA CYS A 45 10.14 -3.06 -14.09
C CYS A 45 9.23 -4.01 -13.31
N ILE A 46 8.72 -3.56 -12.16
CA ILE A 46 7.72 -4.29 -11.38
C ILE A 46 6.48 -3.42 -11.17
N TYR A 47 5.33 -3.98 -11.52
CA TYR A 47 4.02 -3.41 -11.19
C TYR A 47 3.34 -4.25 -10.10
N CYS A 48 3.54 -3.85 -8.84
CA CYS A 48 2.90 -4.52 -7.72
C CYS A 48 1.42 -4.09 -7.60
N LYS A 49 0.50 -5.05 -7.70
CA LYS A 49 -0.94 -4.82 -7.55
C LYS A 49 -1.53 -5.89 -6.64
N GLY A 50 -2.28 -5.47 -5.63
CA GLY A 50 -2.94 -6.36 -4.69
C GLY A 50 -4.19 -5.74 -4.09
N SER A 51 -4.97 -6.54 -3.37
CA SER A 51 -6.05 -6.01 -2.52
C SER A 51 -5.46 -5.42 -1.24
N SER A 52 -6.25 -4.61 -0.53
CA SER A 52 -5.85 -4.03 0.77
C SER A 52 -5.44 -5.09 1.80
N LYS A 53 -5.94 -6.33 1.68
CA LYS A 53 -5.55 -7.46 2.54
C LYS A 53 -4.05 -7.75 2.47
N TYR A 54 -3.43 -7.52 1.32
CA TYR A 54 -2.01 -7.80 1.07
C TYR A 54 -1.17 -6.52 1.06
N ALA A 55 -1.69 -5.40 1.58
CA ALA A 55 -0.97 -4.13 1.64
C ALA A 55 0.40 -4.24 2.35
N PRO A 56 0.55 -4.94 3.50
CA PRO A 56 1.86 -5.12 4.12
C PRO A 56 2.83 -5.91 3.23
N LEU A 57 2.34 -6.93 2.52
CA LEU A 57 3.17 -7.73 1.62
C LEU A 57 3.59 -6.91 0.39
N GLY A 58 2.68 -6.14 -0.21
CA GLY A 58 3.00 -5.22 -1.30
C GLY A 58 4.00 -4.14 -0.87
N ARG A 59 3.85 -3.59 0.35
CA ARG A 59 4.82 -2.67 0.95
C ARG A 59 6.19 -3.32 1.12
N GLY A 60 6.23 -4.58 1.58
CA GLY A 60 7.47 -5.33 1.76
C GLY A 60 8.18 -5.58 0.44
N ILE A 61 7.46 -6.08 -0.57
CA ILE A 61 8.00 -6.35 -1.92
C ILE A 61 8.61 -5.08 -2.50
N THR A 62 7.83 -3.99 -2.52
CA THR A 62 8.30 -2.73 -3.11
C THR A 62 9.42 -2.09 -2.31
N SER A 63 9.48 -2.27 -0.99
CA SER A 63 10.61 -1.79 -0.19
C SER A 63 11.88 -2.59 -0.47
N ALA A 64 11.77 -3.92 -0.62
CA ALA A 64 12.90 -4.80 -0.92
C ALA A 64 13.46 -4.61 -2.35
N MET A 65 12.60 -4.22 -3.29
CA MET A 65 12.96 -3.92 -4.68
C MET A 65 13.27 -2.44 -4.93
N LYS A 66 13.20 -1.60 -3.88
CA LYS A 66 13.49 -0.17 -4.01
C LYS A 66 14.90 0.02 -4.54
N ASP A 67 15.04 0.88 -5.54
CA ASP A 67 16.30 1.20 -6.22
C ASP A 67 16.94 0.04 -7.01
N LYS A 68 16.32 -1.17 -7.04
CA LYS A 68 16.77 -2.33 -7.84
C LYS A 68 16.12 -2.38 -9.22
N CYS A 69 14.90 -1.89 -9.34
CA CYS A 69 14.13 -1.87 -10.57
C CYS A 69 13.18 -0.68 -10.59
N TYR A 70 12.67 -0.35 -11.78
CA TYR A 70 11.64 0.67 -11.90
C TYR A 70 10.32 0.19 -11.30
N MET A 71 9.71 1.00 -10.45
CA MET A 71 8.37 0.78 -9.93
C MET A 71 7.56 2.08 -10.05
N PRO A 72 6.33 2.03 -10.60
CA PRO A 72 5.52 3.22 -10.78
C PRO A 72 4.91 3.74 -9.46
N LEU A 73 4.87 2.90 -8.43
CA LEU A 73 4.38 3.25 -7.09
C LEU A 73 5.53 3.13 -6.11
N SER A 74 5.70 4.15 -5.27
CA SER A 74 6.65 4.08 -4.16
C SER A 74 6.15 3.09 -3.10
N PRO A 75 7.04 2.52 -2.27
CA PRO A 75 6.63 1.64 -1.20
C PRO A 75 5.61 2.31 -0.26
N GLU A 76 5.80 3.59 0.04
CA GLU A 76 4.92 4.38 0.91
C GLU A 76 3.48 4.43 0.43
N ALA A 77 3.25 4.40 -0.89
CA ALA A 77 1.92 4.41 -1.48
C ALA A 77 1.06 3.22 -1.02
N PHE A 78 1.67 2.05 -0.76
CA PHE A 78 0.94 0.86 -0.27
C PHE A 78 0.51 0.98 1.19
N THR A 79 1.11 1.88 1.97
CA THR A 79 0.66 2.16 3.33
C THR A 79 -0.31 3.34 3.34
N ILE A 80 0.07 4.45 2.70
CA ILE A 80 -0.72 5.68 2.70
C ILE A 80 -2.03 5.48 1.95
N GLY A 81 -2.00 4.93 0.73
CA GLY A 81 -3.20 4.77 -0.10
C GLY A 81 -4.21 3.75 0.43
N HIS A 82 -3.79 2.86 1.34
CA HIS A 82 -4.69 1.91 2.01
C HIS A 82 -5.20 2.40 3.37
N ASP A 83 -4.58 3.43 3.96
CA ASP A 83 -5.07 4.10 5.15
C ASP A 83 -5.76 5.42 4.80
N LYS A 84 -7.08 5.47 5.05
CA LYS A 84 -7.89 6.64 4.72
C LYS A 84 -7.44 7.90 5.43
N PHE A 85 -6.99 7.79 6.67
CA PHE A 85 -6.58 8.95 7.44
C PHE A 85 -5.19 9.44 7.01
N LEU A 86 -4.24 8.53 6.76
CA LEU A 86 -2.93 8.92 6.21
C LEU A 86 -3.08 9.57 4.83
N THR A 87 -3.97 9.05 3.98
CA THR A 87 -4.30 9.68 2.70
C THR A 87 -4.80 11.11 2.90
N LEU A 88 -5.74 11.35 3.82
CA LEU A 88 -6.27 12.68 4.09
C LEU A 88 -5.21 13.66 4.63
N ILE A 89 -4.28 13.18 5.47
CA ILE A 89 -3.15 13.98 5.93
C ILE A 89 -2.33 14.48 4.73
N ASP A 90 -1.98 13.60 3.79
CA ASP A 90 -1.15 13.97 2.67
C ASP A 90 -1.89 14.83 1.64
N LEU A 91 -3.19 14.60 1.44
CA LEU A 91 -4.04 15.50 0.64
C LEU A 91 -4.10 16.91 1.25
N GLN A 92 -4.26 17.02 2.57
CA GLN A 92 -4.26 18.32 3.26
C GLN A 92 -2.92 19.04 3.11
N LYS A 93 -1.79 18.34 3.28
CA LYS A 93 -0.44 18.90 3.08
C LYS A 93 -0.23 19.39 1.64
N ALA A 94 -0.83 18.71 0.67
CA ALA A 94 -0.80 19.10 -0.74
C ALA A 94 -1.76 20.26 -1.08
N GLY A 95 -2.50 20.80 -0.11
CA GLY A 95 -3.45 21.89 -0.33
C GLY A 95 -4.76 21.48 -1.01
N VAL A 96 -5.06 20.18 -1.07
CA VAL A 96 -6.33 19.68 -1.61
C VAL A 96 -7.46 19.97 -0.62
N ASN A 97 -8.56 20.54 -1.11
CA ASN A 97 -9.74 20.79 -0.28
C ASN A 97 -10.39 19.45 0.13
N ILE A 98 -10.39 19.17 1.43
CA ILE A 98 -10.96 17.95 2.02
C ILE A 98 -12.02 18.31 3.07
N PRO A 99 -13.00 17.43 3.34
CA PRO A 99 -13.95 17.67 4.42
C PRO A 99 -13.23 17.70 5.77
N LYS A 100 -13.75 18.51 6.70
CA LYS A 100 -13.26 18.55 8.08
C LYS A 100 -13.39 17.16 8.70
N THR A 101 -12.26 16.52 8.94
CA THR A 101 -12.18 15.13 9.37
C THR A 101 -11.45 15.03 10.70
N TYR A 102 -11.92 14.15 11.58
CA TYR A 102 -11.30 13.90 12.88
C TYR A 102 -10.95 12.42 13.01
N LEU A 103 -9.82 12.12 13.64
CA LEU A 103 -9.48 10.77 14.10
C LEU A 103 -9.48 10.78 15.63
N ALA A 104 -10.22 9.87 16.24
CA ALA A 104 -10.27 9.71 17.69
C ALA A 104 -9.77 8.31 18.07
N GLY A 105 -8.81 8.23 18.99
CA GLY A 105 -8.24 6.94 19.43
C GLY A 105 -9.20 6.11 20.29
N THR A 106 -10.28 6.70 20.81
CA THR A 106 -11.30 5.98 21.58
C THR A 106 -12.70 6.47 21.25
N VAL A 107 -13.70 5.61 21.47
CA VAL A 107 -15.13 5.95 21.34
C VAL A 107 -15.51 7.11 22.27
N ARG A 108 -14.91 7.18 23.47
CA ARG A 108 -15.16 8.26 24.43
C ARG A 108 -14.77 9.62 23.85
N GLU A 109 -13.59 9.72 23.23
CA GLU A 109 -13.13 10.96 22.61
C GLU A 109 -13.94 11.29 21.36
N ALA A 110 -14.30 10.28 20.54
CA ALA A 110 -15.17 10.47 19.39
C ALA A 110 -16.52 11.12 19.77
N LYS A 111 -17.14 10.67 20.87
CA LYS A 111 -18.40 11.24 21.38
C LYS A 111 -18.29 12.69 21.83
N LYS A 112 -17.11 13.14 22.31
CA LYS A 112 -16.92 14.55 22.67
C LYS A 112 -16.93 15.44 21.42
N ILE A 113 -16.31 14.97 20.34
CA ILE A 113 -16.26 15.67 19.05
C ILE A 113 -17.68 15.78 18.46
N GLU A 114 -18.45 14.69 18.52
CA GLU A 114 -19.83 14.65 18.04
C GLU A 114 -20.74 15.63 18.78
N LYS A 115 -20.68 15.67 20.12
CA LYS A 115 -21.49 16.59 20.93
C LYS A 115 -21.21 18.07 20.67
N GLY A 116 -20.00 18.41 20.22
CA GLY A 116 -19.63 19.78 19.86
C GLY A 116 -20.00 20.18 18.43
N SER A 117 -20.55 19.25 17.63
CA SER A 117 -20.78 19.43 16.20
C SER A 117 -22.27 19.54 15.90
N CYS A 118 -22.70 20.65 15.28
CA CYS A 118 -24.09 20.87 14.85
C CYS A 118 -24.43 20.21 13.48
N LEU A 119 -23.57 19.33 12.96
CA LEU A 119 -23.64 18.81 11.59
C LEU A 119 -23.84 17.29 11.58
N GLN A 120 -24.42 16.77 10.49
CA GLN A 120 -24.45 15.32 10.22
C GLN A 120 -23.02 14.80 10.04
N ILE A 121 -22.56 13.99 11.00
CA ILE A 121 -21.24 13.34 10.94
C ILE A 121 -21.38 11.97 10.30
N GLN A 122 -20.58 11.71 9.25
CA GLN A 122 -20.39 10.34 8.76
C GLN A 122 -19.29 9.65 9.57
N GLN A 123 -19.66 8.65 10.35
CA GLN A 123 -18.71 7.85 11.12
C GLN A 123 -18.23 6.65 10.32
N LYS A 124 -16.92 6.42 10.32
CA LYS A 124 -16.33 5.21 9.74
C LYS A 124 -15.34 4.63 10.74
N VAL A 125 -15.62 3.41 11.20
CA VAL A 125 -14.73 2.69 12.10
C VAL A 125 -13.58 2.10 11.30
N GLN A 126 -12.35 2.42 11.70
CA GLN A 126 -11.16 1.68 11.31
C GLN A 126 -10.88 0.66 12.42
N ASN A 127 -11.06 -0.63 12.12
CA ASN A 127 -10.57 -1.68 13.01
C ASN A 127 -9.04 -1.69 12.88
N LEU A 128 -8.38 -1.26 13.94
CA LEU A 128 -6.99 -1.60 14.18
C LEU A 128 -7.04 -3.02 14.78
N PHE A 129 -6.25 -3.94 14.23
CA PHE A 129 -6.20 -5.39 14.49
C PHE A 129 -7.15 -6.25 13.65
#